data_AF-A0A8B6DUA9-F1
#
_entry.id   AF-A0A8B6DUA9-F1
#
_cell.length_a   1.000
_cell.length_b   1.000
_cell.length_c   1.000
_cell.angle_alpha   90.00
_cell.angle_beta   90.00
_cell.angle_gamma   90.00
#
_symmetry.space_group_name_H-M   'P 1'
#
loop_
_entity.id
_entity.type
_entity.pdbx_description
1 polymer ?
#
loop_
_entity_poly.entity_id
_entity_poly.type
_entity_poly.pdbx_seq_one_letter_code
_entity_poly.pdbx_strand_id
1 'polypeptide(L)'
;MPVELKTWVDEHMNCEDIAMNFLMSNVTGKAAIKVTPRKKFKCPECVNTEMLSSDLSHMIERSDCINQFTRIYQSMPLKNIEFRADPVLYKDDFPDVLKKYKDIGML
;
A
#
# COMPACT_ATOMS: atom_id res chain seq x y z
N MET A 1 15.17 4.32 -8.97
CA MET A 1 14.67 2.93 -9.08
C MET A 1 15.43 2.26 -10.21
N PRO A 2 15.95 1.03 -10.03
CA PRO A 2 16.64 0.30 -11.10
C PRO A 2 15.76 0.15 -12.35
N VAL A 3 16.36 0.26 -13.54
CA VAL A 3 15.63 0.17 -14.82
C VAL A 3 14.95 -1.18 -14.97
N GLU A 4 15.65 -2.27 -14.64
CA GLU A 4 15.14 -3.64 -14.67
C GLU A 4 13.87 -3.81 -13.83
N LEU A 5 13.80 -3.16 -12.67
CA LEU A 5 12.64 -3.22 -11.80
C LEU A 5 11.45 -2.48 -12.39
N LYS A 6 11.68 -1.29 -12.97
CA LYS A 6 10.65 -0.54 -13.69
C LYS A 6 10.11 -1.36 -14.87
N THR A 7 10.99 -1.97 -15.66
CA THR A 7 10.60 -2.84 -16.78
C THR A 7 9.73 -4.01 -16.31
N TRP A 8 10.11 -4.69 -15.22
CA TRP A 8 9.30 -5.77 -14.65
C TRP A 8 7.88 -5.33 -14.29
N VAL A 9 7.73 -4.17 -13.65
CA VAL A 9 6.42 -3.60 -13.27
C VAL A 9 5.60 -3.27 -14.52
N ASP A 10 6.21 -2.63 -15.52
CA ASP A 10 5.55 -2.26 -16.78
C ASP A 10 5.08 -3.52 -17.57
N GLU A 11 5.87 -4.60 -17.56
CA GLU A 11 5.54 -5.86 -18.26
C GLU A 11 4.45 -6.68 -17.57
N HIS A 12 4.43 -6.70 -16.24
CA HIS A 12 3.47 -7.48 -15.45
C HIS A 12 2.20 -6.70 -15.09
N MET A 13 2.18 -5.37 -15.30
CA MET A 13 1.06 -4.49 -14.93
C MET A 13 0.59 -4.70 -13.48
N ASN A 14 1.55 -4.94 -12.58
CA ASN A 14 1.33 -5.28 -11.17
C ASN A 14 2.55 -4.82 -10.35
N CYS A 15 2.40 -4.80 -9.02
CA CYS A 15 3.48 -4.59 -8.05
C CYS A 15 4.14 -3.20 -8.05
N GLU A 16 3.52 -2.19 -8.64
CA GLU A 16 3.97 -0.79 -8.61
C GLU A 16 4.04 -0.26 -7.17
N ASP A 17 3.10 -0.68 -6.33
CA ASP A 17 3.06 -0.34 -4.90
C ASP A 17 4.18 -1.04 -4.11
N ILE A 18 4.48 -2.30 -4.42
CA ILE A 18 5.62 -3.05 -3.85
C ILE A 18 6.94 -2.39 -4.27
N ALA A 19 7.08 -2.06 -5.56
CA ALA A 19 8.24 -1.39 -6.13
C ALA A 19 8.53 -0.05 -5.42
N MET A 20 7.49 0.74 -5.16
CA MET A 20 7.60 1.99 -4.42
C MET A 20 8.04 1.76 -2.97
N ASN A 21 7.51 0.73 -2.29
CA ASN A 21 7.93 0.38 -0.93
C ASN A 21 9.39 -0.07 -0.87
N PHE A 22 9.86 -0.86 -1.84
CA PHE A 22 11.27 -1.25 -1.96
C PHE A 22 12.16 -0.02 -2.15
N LEU A 23 11.80 0.88 -3.07
CA LEU A 23 12.54 2.12 -3.31
C LEU A 23 12.63 2.98 -2.04
N MET A 24 11.52 3.23 -1.37
CA MET A 24 11.48 4.08 -0.17
C MET A 24 12.25 3.45 0.99
N SER A 25 12.09 2.14 1.21
CA SER A 25 12.82 1.44 2.28
C SER A 25 14.33 1.44 2.01
N ASN A 26 14.75 1.27 0.75
CA ASN A 26 16.16 1.30 0.36
C ASN A 26 16.77 2.70 0.50
N VAL A 27 16.04 3.75 0.12
CA VAL A 27 16.53 5.14 0.20
C VAL A 27 16.58 5.65 1.65
N THR A 28 15.57 5.32 2.46
CA THR A 28 15.43 5.89 3.82
C THR A 28 15.96 5.00 4.93
N GLY A 29 16.11 3.70 4.68
CA GLY A 29 16.40 2.71 5.72
C GLY A 29 15.27 2.50 6.74
N LYS A 30 14.07 3.06 6.49
CA LYS A 30 12.93 3.03 7.42
C LYS A 30 11.81 2.12 6.89
N ALA A 31 11.01 1.58 7.81
CA ALA A 31 9.81 0.81 7.47
C ALA A 31 8.64 1.73 7.08
N ALA A 32 7.71 1.20 6.29
CA ALA A 32 6.46 1.87 5.96
C ALA A 32 5.55 2.00 7.20
N ILE A 33 4.95 3.17 7.41
CA ILE A 33 4.05 3.43 8.53
C ILE A 33 2.61 3.13 8.11
N LYS A 34 1.93 2.28 8.89
CA LYS A 34 0.49 2.06 8.72
C LYS A 34 -0.28 3.22 9.34
N VAL A 35 -1.13 3.87 8.56
CA VAL A 35 -2.11 4.85 9.05
C VAL A 35 -3.52 4.27 9.02
N THR A 36 -4.38 4.60 10.00
CA THR A 36 -5.82 4.32 9.87
C THR A 36 -6.52 5.31 9.00
N PRO A 37 -7.73 4.98 8.57
CA PRO A 37 -8.08 3.80 7.80
C PRO A 37 -8.44 4.26 6.40
N ARG A 38 -8.19 3.40 5.41
CA ARG A 38 -8.51 3.70 4.01
C ARG A 38 -9.97 4.12 3.90
N LYS A 39 -10.22 5.42 3.62
CA LYS A 39 -11.43 5.83 2.94
C LYS A 39 -11.45 5.02 1.65
N LYS A 40 -12.24 3.93 1.62
CA LYS A 40 -12.38 3.17 0.39
C LYS A 40 -13.12 4.10 -0.54
N PHE A 41 -12.41 4.69 -1.50
CA PHE A 41 -13.01 5.35 -2.65
C PHE A 41 -13.62 4.25 -3.53
N LYS A 42 -14.68 3.61 -3.02
CA LYS A 42 -15.49 2.72 -3.82
C LYS A 42 -16.30 3.62 -4.73
N CYS A 43 -16.10 3.47 -6.02
CA CYS A 43 -17.00 4.01 -7.02
C CYS A 43 -18.29 3.17 -6.97
N PRO A 44 -19.44 3.73 -6.53
CA PRO A 44 -20.68 2.97 -6.40
C PRO A 44 -21.24 2.54 -7.76
N GLU A 45 -20.93 3.31 -8.80
CA GLU A 45 -21.41 3.13 -10.18
C GLU A 45 -20.49 2.23 -11.02
N CYS A 46 -19.29 1.90 -10.52
CA CYS A 46 -18.34 1.06 -11.22
C CYS A 46 -18.68 -0.41 -10.98
N VAL A 47 -18.90 -1.18 -12.05
CA VAL A 47 -19.16 -2.61 -11.97
C VAL A 47 -17.90 -3.32 -11.45
N ASN A 48 -17.97 -3.93 -10.26
CA ASN A 48 -16.83 -4.53 -9.57
C ASN A 48 -16.28 -5.82 -10.23
N THR A 49 -16.66 -6.14 -11.47
CA THR A 49 -16.30 -7.39 -12.16
C THR A 49 -14.92 -7.39 -12.81
N GLU A 50 -14.23 -6.24 -12.91
CA GLU A 50 -12.90 -6.14 -13.53
C GLU A 50 -11.86 -5.53 -12.59
N MET A 51 -11.86 -5.92 -11.31
CA MET A 51 -10.75 -5.53 -10.42
C MET A 51 -9.55 -6.42 -10.72
N LEU A 52 -8.40 -5.84 -11.11
CA LEU A 52 -7.14 -6.58 -11.29
C LEU A 52 -6.80 -7.48 -10.09
N SER A 53 -7.22 -7.08 -8.90
CA SER A 53 -7.02 -7.82 -7.65
C SER A 53 -8.01 -8.97 -7.39
N SER A 54 -9.03 -9.17 -8.24
CA SER A 54 -9.99 -10.28 -8.07
C SER A 54 -9.52 -11.60 -8.69
N ASP A 55 -8.46 -11.59 -9.50
CA ASP A 55 -7.84 -12.82 -10.00
C ASP A 55 -7.08 -13.53 -8.86
N LEU A 56 -7.25 -14.86 -8.78
CA LEU A 56 -6.57 -15.71 -7.81
C LEU A 56 -5.05 -15.73 -8.04
N SER A 57 -4.60 -15.53 -9.29
CA SER A 57 -3.18 -15.44 -9.66
C SER A 57 -2.49 -14.20 -9.09
N HIS A 58 -3.25 -13.11 -8.84
CA HIS A 58 -2.71 -11.79 -8.49
C HIS A 58 -1.79 -11.83 -7.25
N MET A 59 -2.14 -12.62 -6.23
CA MET A 59 -1.34 -12.72 -5.01
C MET A 59 -0.07 -13.57 -5.20
N ILE A 60 -0.10 -14.51 -6.15
CA ILE A 60 1.07 -15.31 -6.52
C ILE A 60 2.08 -14.40 -7.22
N GLU A 61 1.64 -13.63 -8.22
CA GLU A 61 2.48 -12.65 -8.93
C GLU A 61 3.12 -11.64 -7.98
N ARG A 62 2.36 -11.14 -6.99
CA ARG A 62 2.90 -10.22 -5.97
C ARG A 62 4.02 -10.84 -5.14
N SER A 63 3.96 -12.15 -4.88
CA SER A 63 5.03 -12.87 -4.19
C SER A 63 6.28 -12.98 -5.08
N ASP A 64 6.10 -13.21 -6.38
CA ASP A 64 7.18 -13.26 -7.35
C ASP A 64 7.85 -11.89 -7.53
N CYS A 65 7.09 -10.80 -7.51
CA CYS A 65 7.63 -9.44 -7.51
C CYS A 65 8.58 -9.21 -6.34
N ILE A 66 8.24 -9.64 -5.12
CA ILE A 66 9.11 -9.49 -3.94
C ILE A 66 10.43 -10.25 -4.14
N ASN A 67 10.35 -11.49 -4.65
CA ASN A 67 11.51 -12.32 -4.93
C ASN A 67 12.41 -11.67 -6.00
N GLN A 68 11.82 -11.20 -7.10
CA GLN A 68 12.55 -10.57 -8.18
C GLN A 68 13.19 -9.25 -7.76
N PHE A 69 12.48 -8.40 -7.00
CA PHE A 69 13.03 -7.13 -6.52
C PHE A 69 14.17 -7.35 -5.53
N THR A 70 14.09 -8.38 -4.70
CA THR A 70 15.19 -8.77 -3.80
C THR A 70 16.45 -9.16 -4.59
N ARG A 71 16.30 -9.85 -5.73
CA ARG A 71 17.42 -10.18 -6.62
C ARG A 71 18.04 -8.92 -7.24
N ILE A 72 17.21 -8.01 -7.75
CA ILE A 72 17.67 -6.76 -8.39
C ILE A 72 18.39 -5.85 -7.38
N TYR A 73 17.87 -5.69 -6.16
CA TYR A 73 18.51 -4.90 -5.11
C TYR A 73 19.63 -5.64 -4.38
N GLN A 74 19.88 -6.91 -4.70
CA GLN A 74 20.85 -7.79 -4.03
C GLN A 74 20.69 -7.85 -2.51
N SER A 75 19.52 -7.51 -1.99
CA SER A 75 19.21 -7.39 -0.57
C SER A 75 17.70 -7.28 -0.36
N MET A 76 17.24 -7.52 0.88
CA MET A 76 15.86 -7.25 1.29
C MET A 76 15.80 -5.87 1.98
N PRO A 77 15.39 -4.80 1.27
CA PRO A 77 15.32 -3.47 1.86
C PRO A 77 14.11 -3.27 2.77
N LEU A 78 13.03 -4.04 2.58
CA LEU A 78 11.82 -3.94 3.40
C LEU A 78 12.14 -4.23 4.87
N LYS A 79 11.58 -3.40 5.76
CA LYS A 79 11.75 -3.51 7.21
C LYS A 79 10.40 -3.80 7.87
N ASN A 80 10.39 -4.74 8.80
CA ASN A 80 9.24 -4.99 9.65
C ASN A 80 9.05 -3.85 10.65
N ILE A 81 7.79 -3.54 10.96
CA ILE A 81 7.43 -2.58 12.00
C ILE A 81 6.09 -2.95 12.62
N GLU A 82 5.99 -2.80 13.92
CA GLU A 82 4.75 -2.94 14.69
C GLU A 82 4.31 -1.57 15.20
N PHE A 83 4.10 -0.65 14.26
CA PHE A 83 3.66 0.71 14.55
C PHE A 83 2.53 1.13 13.63
N ARG A 84 1.58 1.84 14.21
CA ARG A 84 0.40 2.34 13.54
C ARG A 84 0.08 3.74 14.04
N ALA A 85 -0.03 4.69 13.13
CA ALA A 85 -0.39 6.06 13.42
C ALA A 85 -1.89 6.26 13.16
N ASP A 86 -2.65 6.49 14.23
CA ASP A 86 -4.09 6.72 14.15
C ASP A 86 -4.41 8.23 14.14
N PRO A 87 -5.34 8.71 13.30
CA PRO A 87 -5.83 10.08 13.38
C PRO A 87 -6.40 10.37 14.78
N VAL A 88 -6.39 11.64 15.16
CA VAL A 88 -6.89 12.12 16.46
C VAL A 88 -8.30 11.61 16.78
N LEU A 89 -9.16 11.52 15.75
CA LEU A 89 -10.57 11.14 15.90
C LEU A 89 -10.82 9.63 15.80
N TYR A 90 -9.76 8.82 15.71
CA TYR A 90 -9.91 7.36 15.63
C TYR A 90 -10.50 6.82 16.93
N LYS A 91 -11.68 6.18 16.82
CA LYS A 91 -12.47 5.68 17.98
C LYS A 91 -12.81 6.78 19.01
N ASP A 92 -12.88 8.02 18.57
CA ASP A 92 -13.32 9.13 19.41
C ASP A 92 -14.84 9.09 19.57
N ASP A 93 -15.31 8.91 20.81
CA ASP A 93 -16.72 8.82 21.22
C ASP A 93 -17.42 10.20 21.31
N PHE A 94 -16.74 11.24 20.81
CA PHE A 94 -17.30 12.59 20.79
C PHE A 94 -18.38 12.74 19.70
N PRO A 95 -19.47 13.51 19.95
CA PRO A 95 -20.53 13.71 18.95
C PRO A 95 -20.00 14.32 17.64
N ASP A 96 -20.33 13.68 16.50
CA ASP A 96 -19.82 14.12 15.18
C ASP A 96 -20.20 15.56 14.84
N VAL A 97 -21.34 16.06 15.32
CA VAL A 97 -21.78 17.44 15.10
C VAL A 97 -20.79 18.46 15.71
N LEU A 98 -20.11 18.08 16.78
CA LEU A 98 -19.19 18.94 17.53
C LEU A 98 -17.71 18.73 17.13
N LYS A 99 -17.39 17.67 16.39
CA LYS A 99 -16.02 17.43 15.89
C LYS A 99 -15.61 18.54 14.93
N LYS A 100 -14.45 19.18 15.19
CA LYS A 100 -13.88 20.24 14.33
C LYS A 100 -13.42 19.70 12.97
N TYR A 101 -12.95 18.46 12.92
CA TYR A 101 -12.39 17.82 11.72
C TYR A 101 -13.17 16.57 11.34
N LYS A 102 -14.47 16.72 11.08
CA LYS A 102 -15.39 15.60 10.82
C LYS A 102 -14.88 14.69 9.69
N ASP A 103 -14.25 15.24 8.66
CA ASP A 103 -13.76 14.43 7.54
C ASP A 103 -12.47 13.63 7.82
N ILE A 104 -11.86 13.79 9.00
CA ILE A 104 -10.60 13.14 9.39
C ILE A 104 -10.91 11.98 10.34
N GLY A 105 -10.52 10.74 9.99
CA GLY A 105 -10.59 9.60 10.90
C GLY A 105 -11.98 8.98 11.08
N MET A 106 -13.02 9.44 10.38
CA MET A 106 -14.29 8.73 10.29
C MET A 106 -14.12 7.41 9.53
N LEU A 107 -14.51 6.31 10.17
CA LEU A 107 -14.79 5.01 9.58
C LEU A 107 -16.29 4.77 9.59
#